data_AF-A0A443IJB4-F1
#
_entry.id   AF-A0A443IJB4-F1
#
_cell.length_a   1.000
_cell.length_b   1.000
_cell.length_c   1.000
_cell.angle_alpha   90.00
_cell.angle_beta   90.00
_cell.angle_gamma   90.00
#
_symmetry.space_group_name_H-M   'P 1'
#
loop_
_entity.id
_entity.type
_entity.pdbx_description
1 polymer ?
#
loop_
_entity_poly.entity_id
_entity_poly.type
_entity_poly.pdbx_seq_one_letter_code
_entity_poly.pdbx_strand_id
1 'polypeptide(L)' 'MLTDHPDMHELHDWPIYGPKDARIADLVWKLALEHGLRVKEIEAVIEAALTAQLQQMMGAVDK' A
#
# COMPACT_ATOMS: atom_id res chain seq x y z
N MET A 1 -23.09 -0.71 -3.31
CA MET A 1 -22.72 -1.01 -4.71
C MET A 1 -21.24 -0.74 -4.84
N LEU A 2 -20.42 -1.79 -4.69
CA LEU A 2 -18.95 -1.76 -4.69
C LEU A 2 -18.39 -2.05 -6.09
N THR A 3 -19.11 -1.67 -7.15
CA THR A 3 -18.96 -2.35 -8.44
C THR A 3 -18.02 -1.70 -9.45
N ASP A 4 -17.48 -0.50 -9.21
CA ASP A 4 -16.53 0.11 -10.15
C ASP A 4 -15.42 0.88 -9.41
N HIS A 5 -14.61 0.19 -8.60
CA HIS A 5 -13.35 0.80 -8.19
C HIS A 5 -12.44 0.88 -9.43
N PRO A 6 -11.92 2.06 -9.81
CA PRO A 6 -11.18 2.19 -11.06
C PRO A 6 -9.90 1.34 -11.12
N ASP A 7 -9.37 0.95 -9.95
CA ASP A 7 -8.19 0.08 -9.84
C ASP A 7 -8.55 -1.38 -9.51
N MET A 8 -9.77 -1.82 -9.83
CA MET A 8 -10.20 -3.19 -9.50
C MET A 8 -9.28 -4.24 -10.13
N HIS A 9 -8.75 -3.96 -11.32
CA HIS A 9 -7.80 -4.82 -12.00
C HIS A 9 -6.49 -4.94 -11.20
N GLU A 10 -5.90 -3.82 -10.79
CA GLU A 10 -4.68 -3.78 -9.99
C GLU A 10 -4.88 -4.45 -8.62
N LEU A 11 -6.04 -4.28 -7.99
CA LEU A 11 -6.37 -4.94 -6.71
C LEU A 11 -6.41 -6.47 -6.85
N HIS A 12 -6.91 -6.99 -7.96
CA HIS A 12 -6.92 -8.43 -8.25
C HIS A 12 -5.53 -9.00 -8.53
N ASP A 13 -4.65 -8.20 -9.12
CA ASP A 13 -3.26 -8.59 -9.42
C ASP A 13 -2.35 -8.49 -8.19
N TRP A 14 -2.72 -7.68 -7.20
CA TRP A 14 -1.92 -7.41 -6.00
C TRP A 14 -1.52 -8.66 -5.19
N PRO A 15 -2.38 -9.67 -4.96
CA PRO A 15 -1.98 -10.90 -4.29
C PRO A 15 -0.97 -11.74 -5.09
N ILE A 16 -0.86 -11.53 -6.41
CA ILE A 16 0.01 -12.29 -7.32
C ILE A 16 1.36 -11.58 -7.50
N TYR A 17 1.32 -10.27 -7.71
CA TYR A 17 2.49 -9.46 -8.08
C TYR A 17 2.92 -8.45 -7.01
N GLY A 18 2.11 -8.25 -5.98
CA GLY A 18 2.38 -7.32 -4.89
C GLY A 18 3.27 -7.91 -3.79
N PRO A 19 3.23 -7.33 -2.58
CA PRO A 19 4.04 -7.77 -1.45
C PRO A 19 3.74 -9.22 -1.06
N LYS A 20 4.78 -9.98 -0.69
CA LYS A 20 4.66 -11.39 -0.26
C LYS A 20 3.77 -11.59 0.97
N ASP A 21 3.60 -10.55 1.78
CA ASP A 21 2.78 -10.61 2.98
C ASP A 21 1.30 -10.39 2.63
N ALA A 22 0.50 -11.45 2.79
CA ALA A 22 -0.94 -11.43 2.56
C ALA A 22 -1.65 -10.35 3.40
N ARG A 23 -1.11 -9.98 4.57
CA ARG A 23 -1.68 -8.94 5.41
C ARG A 23 -1.57 -7.56 4.79
N ILE A 24 -0.55 -7.32 3.96
CA ILE A 24 -0.43 -6.06 3.22
C ILE A 24 -1.50 -6.01 2.11
N ALA A 25 -1.75 -7.13 1.43
CA ALA A 25 -2.83 -7.21 0.45
C ALA A 25 -4.20 -6.92 1.11
N ASP A 26 -4.50 -7.52 2.25
CA ASP A 26 -5.76 -7.26 2.98
C ASP A 26 -5.93 -5.77 3.33
N LEU A 27 -4.86 -5.10 3.75
CA LEU A 27 -4.89 -3.67 4.06
C LEU A 27 -5.16 -2.82 2.81
N VAL A 28 -4.53 -3.16 1.68
CA VAL A 28 -4.75 -2.49 0.39
C VAL A 28 -6.21 -2.61 -0.04
N TRP A 29 -6.78 -3.82 0.05
CA TRP A 29 -8.19 -4.07 -0.27
C TRP A 29 -9.14 -3.25 0.61
N LYS A 30 -8.90 -3.16 1.93
CA LYS A 30 -9.72 -2.34 2.83
C LYS A 30 -9.62 -0.85 2.52
N LEU A 31 -8.41 -0.34 2.30
CA LEU A 31 -8.20 1.06 1.96
C LEU A 31 -8.90 1.43 0.64
N ALA A 32 -8.87 0.56 -0.37
CA ALA A 32 -9.53 0.81 -1.63
C ALA A 32 -11.05 0.66 -1.57
N LEU A 33 -11.56 -0.44 -1.02
CA LEU A 33 -13.00 -0.74 -1.04
C LEU A 33 -13.79 -0.05 0.06
N GLU A 34 -13.24 0.06 1.27
CA GLU A 34 -13.94 0.65 2.42
C GLU A 34 -13.70 2.16 2.52
N HIS A 35 -12.54 2.63 2.06
CA HIS A 35 -12.15 4.04 2.16
C HIS A 35 -12.01 4.77 0.82
N GLY A 36 -12.14 4.06 -0.31
CA GLY A 36 -12.17 4.66 -1.64
C GLY A 36 -10.82 5.15 -2.16
N LEU A 37 -9.70 4.75 -1.54
CA LEU A 37 -8.37 5.15 -1.99
C LEU A 37 -7.99 4.41 -3.27
N ARG A 38 -7.37 5.13 -4.20
CA ARG A 38 -6.74 4.55 -5.38
C ARG A 38 -5.46 3.81 -4.99
N VAL A 39 -5.10 2.79 -5.76
CA VAL A 39 -3.88 1.99 -5.54
C VAL A 39 -2.64 2.89 -5.50
N LYS A 40 -2.53 3.87 -6.41
CA LYS A 40 -1.44 4.87 -6.39
C LYS A 40 -1.35 5.68 -5.08
N GLU A 41 -2.49 5.94 -4.44
CA GLU A 41 -2.53 6.71 -3.18
C GLU A 41 -2.08 5.83 -2.01
N ILE A 42 -2.44 4.54 -2.06
CA ILE A 42 -1.97 3.53 -1.12
C ILE A 42 -0.45 3.31 -1.28
N GLU A 43 0.04 3.23 -2.51
CA GLU A 43 1.48 3.13 -2.82
C GLU A 43 2.26 4.32 -2.25
N ALA A 44 1.74 5.54 -2.38
CA ALA A 44 2.36 6.72 -1.79
C ALA A 44 2.44 6.65 -0.26
N VAL A 45 1.43 6.06 0.41
CA VAL A 45 1.46 5.82 1.87
C VAL A 45 2.56 4.80 2.23
N ILE A 46 2.67 3.72 1.45
CA ILE A 46 3.70 2.69 1.65
C ILE A 46 5.10 3.29 1.45
N GLU A 47 5.31 4.04 0.36
CA GLU A 47 6.57 4.72 0.07
C GLU A 47 6.98 5.65 1.21
N ALA A 48 6.06 6.51 1.67
CA ALA A 48 6.32 7.44 2.76
C ALA A 48 6.73 6.72 4.06
N ALA A 49 6.08 5.61 4.40
CA ALA A 49 6.40 4.82 5.59
C ALA A 49 7.81 4.19 5.49
N LEU A 50 8.16 3.65 4.32
CA LEU A 50 9.49 3.06 4.08
C LEU A 50 10.59 4.14 4.10
N THR A 51 10.36 5.28 3.46
CA THR A 51 11.29 6.42 3.50
C THR A 51 11.51 6.92 4.92
N ALA A 52 10.44 7.06 5.71
CA ALA A 52 10.56 7.44 7.11
C ALA A 52 11.41 6.45 7.89
N GLN A 53 11.21 5.15 7.69
CA GLN A 53 12.01 4.11 8.34
C GLN A 53 13.50 4.19 7.94
N LEU A 54 13.79 4.42 6.66
CA LEU A 54 15.17 4.61 6.18
C LEU A 54 15.82 5.85 6.80
N GLN A 55 15.09 6.96 6.89
CA GLN A 55 15.57 8.18 7.55
C GLN A 55 15.86 7.96 9.04
N GLN A 56 15.04 7.19 9.74
CA GLN A 56 15.30 6.82 11.14
C GLN A 56 16.58 5.99 11.26
N MET A 57 16.82 5.05 10.35
CA MET A 57 18.04 4.24 10.37
C MET A 57 19.29 5.05 10.02
N MET A 58 19.22 5.95 9.04
CA MET A 58 20.33 6.82 8.66
C MET A 58 20.65 7.85 9.77
N GLY A 59 19.63 8.48 10.34
CA GLY A 59 19.78 9.43 11.44
C GLY A 59 20.20 8.79 12.77
N ALA A 60 20.10 7.47 12.92
CA ALA A 60 20.60 6.70 14.06
C ALA A 60 22.07 6.27 13.91
N VAL A 61 22.65 6.35 12.71
CA VAL A 61 24.08 6.08 12.49
C VAL A 61 24.95 7.31 12.80
N ASP A 62 24.34 8.50 12.78
CA ASP A 62 25.02 9.79 12.98
C ASP A 62 24.88 10.35 14.42
N LYS A 63 24.39 9.56 15.38
CA LYS A 63 24.21 9.96 16.79
C LYS A 63 25.04 9.16 17.77
#